data_AF-A0AAW2N4D3-F1
#
_entry.id   AF-A0AAW2N4D3-F1
#
_cell.length_a   1.000
_cell.length_b   1.000
_cell.length_c   1.000
_cell.angle_alpha   90.00
_cell.angle_beta   90.00
_cell.angle_gamma   90.00
#
_symmetry.space_group_name_H-M   'P 1'
#
loop_
_entity.id
_entity.type
_entity.pdbx_description
1 polymer ?
#
loop_
_entity_poly.entity_id
_entity_poly.type
_entity_poly.pdbx_seq_one_letter_code
_entity_poly.pdbx_strand_id
1 'polypeptide(L)'
;MNAKTKKRTVAENGDTGEDSVLATMVSNGEDLGPMVRLAFETGKPESLLQQLKNLVRKKEVEIEELCKLHYEEFIVAVDELRGVLVDAEELKTELSSDNYRLQQVGSALLMKLEELIESSFYPALKAVDLIEKVYLQNIPVRTVKLLIERRLPVLKSHIEKKVCSEVNEWLVHIRSAAKDIGQTAIGYAASARQREEDMARQRKAEEQSSLGLEDFTYMLDVEEIDENSVQKFDLTPLYRAYHIHTCLGIQEQFRDYYYKNRFLQLKSDLQISSAQPFLESHQTFLGHVAGYFIVEDRVFRTAGGLLSPTELETMWETAVAKVTQVLGEQFLHMDAASHFLLVKDYVTLFGATLRQYGYNWAPVLETLNSSREISWAAATNH
;
A
#
# COMPACT_ATOMS: atom_id res chain seq x y z
N MET A 1 66.96 -28.30 55.60
CA MET A 1 68.04 -28.41 56.61
C MET A 1 67.39 -28.57 57.98
N ASN A 2 67.79 -29.60 58.71
CA ASN A 2 67.29 -29.99 60.03
C ASN A 2 67.78 -29.00 61.11
N ALA A 3 66.92 -28.59 62.03
CA ALA A 3 67.34 -28.11 63.35
C ALA A 3 66.32 -28.55 64.41
N LYS A 4 66.62 -29.69 65.05
CA LYS A 4 66.01 -30.09 66.33
C LYS A 4 66.69 -29.30 67.45
N THR A 5 65.91 -28.62 68.29
CA THR A 5 66.40 -28.17 69.60
C THR A 5 65.36 -28.40 70.70
N LYS A 6 65.48 -29.58 71.31
CA LYS A 6 65.38 -29.93 72.74
C LYS A 6 64.50 -29.05 73.66
N LYS A 7 63.40 -29.65 74.11
CA LYS A 7 62.60 -29.31 75.30
C LYS A 7 63.49 -28.98 76.51
N ARG A 8 63.17 -27.89 77.20
CA ARG A 8 63.51 -27.64 78.60
C ARG A 8 62.23 -27.22 79.33
N THR A 9 61.53 -28.19 79.89
CA THR A 9 60.43 -27.98 80.85
C THR A 9 61.04 -27.72 82.22
N VAL A 10 60.81 -26.53 82.79
CA VAL A 10 60.95 -26.28 84.23
C VAL A 10 59.80 -25.36 84.67
N ALA A 11 58.92 -25.96 85.46
CA ALA A 11 58.00 -25.41 86.47
C ALA A 11 57.00 -24.32 86.04
N GLU A 12 55.79 -24.77 85.67
CA GLU A 12 54.53 -24.11 86.01
C GLU A 12 54.50 -23.77 87.50
N ASN A 13 54.21 -22.50 87.81
CA ASN A 13 53.38 -22.16 88.96
C ASN A 13 52.03 -21.73 88.37
N GLY A 14 50.98 -22.42 88.79
CA GLY A 14 49.70 -22.55 88.08
C GLY A 14 48.88 -21.27 88.02
N ASP A 15 48.39 -20.99 86.81
CA ASP A 15 47.17 -20.22 86.51
C ASP A 15 46.70 -20.38 85.05
N THR A 16 47.50 -21.04 84.18
CA THR A 16 47.26 -21.12 82.73
C THR A 16 46.21 -22.12 82.26
N GLY A 17 45.71 -23.00 83.14
CA GLY A 17 44.77 -24.06 82.77
C GLY A 17 43.34 -23.56 82.53
N GLU A 18 42.87 -22.60 83.32
CA GLU A 18 41.48 -22.12 83.30
C GLU A 18 41.20 -21.18 82.11
N ASP A 19 42.18 -20.37 81.71
CA ASP A 19 42.12 -19.51 80.51
C ASP A 19 41.93 -20.32 79.21
N SER A 20 42.57 -21.49 79.13
CA SER A 20 42.48 -22.36 77.95
C SER A 20 41.13 -23.07 77.86
N VAL A 21 40.51 -23.43 78.99
CA VAL A 21 39.20 -24.08 79.02
C VAL A 21 38.10 -23.09 78.63
N LEU A 22 38.09 -21.89 79.23
CA LEU A 22 37.16 -20.82 78.86
C LEU A 22 37.26 -20.45 77.38
N ALA A 23 38.48 -20.30 76.84
CA ALA A 23 38.68 -20.01 75.43
C ALA A 23 38.13 -21.11 74.50
N THR A 24 38.25 -22.37 74.89
CA THR A 24 37.75 -23.52 74.12
C THR A 24 36.22 -23.60 74.17
N MET A 25 35.62 -23.45 75.36
CA MET A 25 34.17 -23.44 75.54
C MET A 25 33.51 -22.29 74.76
N VAL A 26 34.08 -21.08 74.82
CA VAL A 26 33.60 -19.92 74.05
C VAL A 26 33.75 -20.16 72.55
N SER A 27 34.88 -20.71 72.09
CA SER A 27 35.11 -20.97 70.66
C SER A 27 34.16 -22.06 70.10
N ASN A 28 33.72 -22.99 70.93
CA ASN A 28 32.81 -24.06 70.56
C ASN A 28 31.32 -23.69 70.77
N GLY A 29 31.03 -22.51 71.32
CA GLY A 29 29.67 -22.06 71.62
C GLY A 29 28.98 -22.80 72.79
N GLU A 30 29.78 -23.31 73.74
CA GLU A 30 29.29 -24.08 74.89
C GLU A 30 28.68 -23.15 75.98
N ASP A 31 27.76 -23.69 76.80
CA ASP A 31 27.10 -22.92 77.86
C ASP A 31 28.08 -22.56 78.99
N LEU A 32 28.23 -21.26 79.24
CA LEU A 32 29.11 -20.71 80.27
C LEU A 32 28.43 -20.68 81.66
N GLY A 33 27.13 -20.93 81.75
CA GLY A 33 26.35 -20.92 82.99
C GLY A 33 26.94 -21.73 84.15
N PRO A 34 27.43 -22.97 83.93
CA PRO A 34 28.09 -23.78 84.96
C PRO A 34 29.40 -23.16 85.49
N MET A 35 30.22 -22.57 84.61
CA MET A 35 31.46 -21.92 85.02
C MET A 35 31.19 -20.61 85.78
N VAL A 36 30.18 -19.86 85.38
CA VAL A 36 29.74 -18.65 86.09
C VAL A 36 29.27 -19.01 87.50
N ARG A 37 28.43 -20.05 87.66
CA ARG A 37 27.99 -20.52 88.99
C ARG A 37 29.18 -20.94 89.86
N LEU A 38 30.10 -21.73 89.32
CA LEU A 38 31.29 -22.18 90.04
C LEU A 38 32.18 -21.01 90.50
N ALA A 39 32.33 -19.96 89.68
CA ALA A 39 33.12 -18.78 90.02
C ALA A 39 32.49 -17.94 91.16
N PHE A 40 31.15 -17.85 91.22
CA PHE A 40 30.44 -17.21 92.33
C PHE A 40 30.46 -18.06 93.62
N GLU A 41 30.32 -19.38 93.51
CA GLU A 41 30.37 -20.32 94.65
C GLU A 41 31.76 -20.40 95.30
N THR A 42 32.83 -20.28 94.49
CA THR A 42 34.23 -20.27 94.97
C THR A 42 34.71 -18.89 95.41
N GLY A 43 33.85 -17.86 95.36
CA GLY A 43 34.17 -16.50 95.81
C GLY A 43 35.18 -15.76 94.92
N LYS A 44 35.40 -16.18 93.67
CA LYS A 44 36.35 -15.58 92.72
C LYS A 44 35.69 -15.06 91.42
N PRO A 45 34.57 -14.32 91.46
CA PRO A 45 33.91 -13.83 90.25
C PRO A 45 34.78 -12.82 89.47
N GLU A 46 35.61 -12.04 90.17
CA GLU A 46 36.49 -11.06 89.54
C GLU A 46 37.62 -11.70 88.73
N SER A 47 38.04 -12.92 89.12
CA SER A 47 39.02 -13.70 88.35
C SER A 47 38.43 -14.08 87.00
N LEU A 48 37.23 -14.67 86.99
CA LEU A 48 36.52 -15.06 85.77
C LEU A 48 36.24 -13.83 84.86
N LEU A 49 35.86 -12.70 85.44
CA LEU A 49 35.65 -11.46 84.70
C LEU A 49 36.95 -10.96 84.05
N GLN A 50 38.09 -11.07 84.74
CA GLN A 50 39.39 -10.73 84.19
C GLN A 50 39.80 -11.67 83.06
N GLN A 51 39.52 -12.97 83.17
CA GLN A 51 39.77 -13.97 82.12
C GLN A 51 38.91 -13.71 80.87
N LEU A 52 37.62 -13.40 81.05
CA LEU A 52 36.73 -13.00 79.94
C LEU A 52 37.20 -11.71 79.27
N LYS A 53 37.63 -10.70 80.04
CA LYS A 53 38.21 -9.46 79.48
C LYS A 53 39.49 -9.73 78.69
N ASN A 54 40.35 -10.63 79.18
CA ASN A 54 41.58 -11.03 78.48
C ASN A 54 41.26 -11.78 77.17
N LEU A 55 40.24 -12.65 77.17
CA LEU A 55 39.78 -13.37 75.99
C LEU A 55 39.19 -12.41 74.95
N VAL A 56 38.31 -11.49 75.38
CA VAL A 56 37.75 -10.44 74.50
C VAL A 56 38.87 -9.65 73.85
N ARG A 57 39.85 -9.17 74.64
CA ARG A 57 41.00 -8.43 74.11
C ARG A 57 41.83 -9.25 73.13
N LYS A 58 42.03 -10.54 73.40
CA LYS A 58 42.77 -11.44 72.49
C LYS A 58 42.01 -11.66 71.18
N LYS A 59 40.68 -11.82 71.25
CA LYS A 59 39.82 -11.95 70.07
C LYS A 59 39.73 -10.65 69.27
N GLU A 60 39.74 -9.49 69.93
CA GLU A 60 39.83 -8.19 69.26
C GLU A 60 41.12 -8.07 68.44
N VAL A 61 42.27 -8.48 69.00
CA VAL A 61 43.55 -8.48 68.29
C VAL A 61 43.53 -9.48 67.12
N GLU A 62 42.97 -10.68 67.31
CA GLU A 62 42.84 -11.68 66.25
C GLU A 62 41.96 -11.17 65.08
N ILE A 63 40.85 -10.50 65.39
CA ILE A 63 40.00 -9.84 64.40
C ILE A 63 40.78 -8.74 63.67
N GLU A 64 41.53 -7.90 64.41
CA GLU A 64 42.33 -6.83 63.81
C GLU A 64 43.41 -7.39 62.87
N GLU A 65 44.09 -8.48 63.25
CA GLU A 65 45.07 -9.16 62.41
C GLU A 65 44.43 -9.79 61.17
N LEU A 66 43.24 -10.39 61.30
CA LEU A 66 42.53 -11.00 60.17
C LEU A 66 42.05 -9.92 59.18
N CYS A 67 41.55 -8.78 59.68
CA CYS A 67 41.25 -7.62 58.86
C CYS A 67 42.52 -7.05 58.18
N LYS A 68 43.66 -7.00 58.89
CA LYS A 68 44.96 -6.60 58.31
C LYS A 68 45.52 -7.62 57.33
N LEU A 69 45.10 -8.88 57.37
CA LEU A 69 45.56 -9.88 56.40
C LEU A 69 44.78 -9.78 55.08
N HIS A 70 43.48 -9.45 55.15
CA HIS A 70 42.57 -9.50 54.00
C HIS A 70 42.13 -8.13 53.46
N TYR A 71 42.61 -7.00 54.00
CA TYR A 71 42.21 -5.67 53.51
C TYR A 71 42.59 -5.45 52.04
N GLU A 72 43.72 -5.99 51.57
CA GLU A 72 44.17 -5.84 50.18
C GLU A 72 43.23 -6.56 49.21
N GLU A 73 42.83 -7.80 49.50
CA GLU A 73 41.89 -8.57 48.68
C GLU A 73 40.52 -7.89 48.61
N PHE A 74 40.06 -7.32 49.73
CA PHE A 74 38.82 -6.56 49.78
C PHE A 74 38.89 -5.29 48.91
N ILE A 75 39.99 -4.54 48.97
CA ILE A 75 40.19 -3.33 48.16
C ILE A 75 40.19 -3.68 46.67
N VAL A 76 40.91 -4.74 46.27
CA VAL A 76 40.95 -5.21 44.88
C VAL A 76 39.54 -5.58 44.39
N ALA A 77 38.76 -6.33 45.16
CA ALA A 77 37.40 -6.70 44.78
C ALA A 77 36.46 -5.48 44.62
N VAL A 78 36.62 -4.45 45.47
CA VAL A 78 35.85 -3.20 45.35
C VAL A 78 36.26 -2.40 44.13
N ASP A 79 37.56 -2.33 43.82
CA ASP A 79 38.05 -1.65 42.61
C ASP A 79 37.60 -2.38 41.33
N GLU A 80 37.60 -3.72 41.33
CA GLU A 80 37.06 -4.53 40.22
C GLU A 80 35.57 -4.28 40.02
N LEU A 81 34.77 -4.27 41.09
CA LEU A 81 33.33 -3.91 41.03
C LEU A 81 33.11 -2.50 40.49
N ARG A 82 33.96 -1.55 40.88
CA ARG A 82 33.92 -0.19 40.34
C ARG A 82 34.26 -0.19 38.84
N GLY A 83 35.22 -0.99 38.40
CA GLY A 83 35.55 -1.20 36.99
C GLY A 83 34.34 -1.69 36.20
N VAL A 84 33.69 -2.76 36.67
CA VAL A 84 32.48 -3.30 36.03
C VAL A 84 31.35 -2.27 35.94
N LEU A 85 31.18 -1.42 36.96
CA LEU A 85 30.19 -0.33 36.92
C LEU A 85 30.51 0.73 35.87
N VAL A 86 31.81 1.08 35.71
CA VAL A 86 32.25 2.01 34.66
C VAL A 86 32.01 1.40 33.28
N ASP A 87 32.42 0.15 33.06
CA ASP A 87 32.22 -0.56 31.79
C ASP A 87 30.72 -0.67 31.44
N ALA A 88 29.87 -0.91 32.45
CA ALA A 88 28.42 -0.99 32.26
C ALA A 88 27.80 0.36 31.86
N GLU A 89 28.27 1.48 32.44
CA GLU A 89 27.81 2.80 32.05
C GLU A 89 28.33 3.19 30.65
N GLU A 90 29.57 2.83 30.31
CA GLU A 90 30.12 3.03 28.97
C GLU A 90 29.31 2.27 27.92
N LEU A 91 29.05 0.98 28.14
CA LEU A 91 28.20 0.17 27.25
C LEU A 91 26.80 0.76 27.09
N LYS A 92 26.21 1.29 28.17
CA LYS A 92 24.91 1.96 28.13
C LYS A 92 24.95 3.24 27.28
N THR A 93 26.01 4.03 27.39
CA THR A 93 26.18 5.22 26.54
C THR A 93 26.38 4.86 25.08
N GLU A 94 27.18 3.84 24.76
CA GLU A 94 27.36 3.34 23.39
C GLU A 94 26.04 2.83 22.80
N LEU A 95 25.30 2.00 23.54
CA LEU A 95 24.01 1.48 23.11
C LEU A 95 22.99 2.60 22.83
N SER A 96 22.98 3.63 23.69
CA SER A 96 22.12 4.80 23.50
C SER A 96 22.49 5.58 22.24
N SER A 97 23.79 5.77 22.00
CA SER A 97 24.33 6.43 20.80
C SER A 97 23.97 5.66 19.53
N ASP A 98 24.18 4.34 19.51
CA ASP A 98 23.86 3.51 18.35
C ASP A 98 22.35 3.44 18.09
N ASN A 99 21.53 3.38 19.14
CA ASN A 99 20.08 3.48 19.01
C ASN A 99 19.66 4.83 18.39
N TYR A 100 20.27 5.93 18.81
CA TYR A 100 20.00 7.25 18.22
C TYR A 100 20.40 7.31 16.74
N ARG A 101 21.57 6.78 16.38
CA ARG A 101 22.03 6.68 14.98
C ARG A 101 21.09 5.83 14.13
N LEU A 102 20.64 4.69 14.67
CA LEU A 102 19.68 3.82 13.98
C LEU A 102 18.35 4.54 13.73
N GLN A 103 17.86 5.30 14.72
CA GLN A 103 16.64 6.10 14.56
C GLN A 103 16.80 7.19 13.50
N GLN A 104 17.92 7.93 13.49
CA GLN A 104 18.20 8.92 12.45
C GLN A 104 18.19 8.32 11.05
N VAL A 105 18.93 7.22 10.84
CA VAL A 105 19.00 6.54 9.55
C VAL A 105 17.61 6.02 9.16
N GLY A 106 16.88 5.43 10.11
CA GLY A 106 15.52 4.96 9.90
C GLY A 106 14.56 6.07 9.44
N SER A 107 14.58 7.24 10.11
CA SER A 107 13.77 8.39 9.74
C SER A 107 14.13 8.96 8.36
N ALA A 108 15.42 9.08 8.05
CA ALA A 108 15.87 9.59 6.75
C ALA A 108 15.48 8.65 5.60
N LEU A 109 15.58 7.33 5.81
CA LEU A 109 15.14 6.34 4.83
C LEU A 109 13.61 6.36 4.63
N LEU A 110 12.85 6.55 5.72
CA LEU A 110 11.39 6.63 5.66
C LEU A 110 10.96 7.86 4.85
N MET A 111 11.57 9.03 5.09
CA MET A 111 11.32 10.25 4.31
C MET A 111 11.62 10.05 2.82
N LYS A 112 12.77 9.46 2.47
CA LYS A 112 13.10 9.15 1.07
C LYS A 112 12.11 8.18 0.44
N LEU A 113 11.63 7.23 1.22
CA LEU A 113 10.67 6.25 0.73
C LEU A 113 9.29 6.89 0.50
N GLU A 114 8.86 7.81 1.37
CA GLU A 114 7.67 8.63 1.17
C GLU A 114 7.81 9.50 -0.09
N GLU A 115 8.95 10.18 -0.28
CA GLU A 115 9.26 10.95 -1.49
C GLU A 115 9.25 10.09 -2.76
N LEU A 116 9.74 8.84 -2.69
CA LEU A 116 9.67 7.89 -3.80
C LEU A 116 8.22 7.46 -4.09
N ILE A 117 7.38 7.27 -3.08
CA ILE A 117 5.95 7.00 -3.26
C ILE A 117 5.24 8.21 -3.88
N GLU A 118 5.66 9.42 -3.54
CA GLU A 118 5.14 10.68 -4.12
C GLU A 118 5.54 10.85 -5.58
N SER A 119 6.80 10.57 -5.92
CA SER A 119 7.36 10.86 -7.24
C SER A 119 7.19 9.73 -8.25
N SER A 120 7.24 8.45 -7.83
CA SER A 120 7.11 7.29 -8.71
C SER A 120 6.86 5.99 -7.95
N PHE A 121 5.64 5.44 -8.06
CA PHE A 121 5.23 4.20 -7.40
C PHE A 121 6.09 2.96 -7.75
N TYR A 122 6.60 2.88 -8.98
CA TYR A 122 7.35 1.71 -9.44
C TYR A 122 8.73 1.55 -8.75
N PRO A 123 9.60 2.58 -8.68
CA PRO A 123 10.77 2.58 -7.82
C PRO A 123 10.47 2.20 -6.37
N ALA A 124 9.36 2.71 -5.80
CA ALA A 124 8.96 2.38 -4.44
C ALA A 124 8.62 0.89 -4.28
N LEU A 125 7.84 0.30 -5.19
CA LEU A 125 7.52 -1.12 -5.18
C LEU A 125 8.76 -2.00 -5.40
N LYS A 126 9.67 -1.60 -6.29
CA LYS A 126 10.93 -2.30 -6.51
C LYS A 126 11.83 -2.26 -5.28
N ALA A 127 11.87 -1.14 -4.56
CA ALA A 127 12.59 -1.02 -3.31
C ALA A 127 11.97 -1.93 -2.22
N VAL A 128 10.64 -1.96 -2.12
CA VAL A 128 9.91 -2.87 -1.22
C VAL A 128 10.21 -4.33 -1.52
N ASP A 129 10.15 -4.74 -2.79
CA ASP A 129 10.45 -6.12 -3.23
C ASP A 129 11.91 -6.50 -2.96
N LEU A 130 12.85 -5.57 -3.15
CA LEU A 130 14.27 -5.78 -2.85
C LEU A 130 14.50 -5.95 -1.34
N ILE A 131 13.83 -5.14 -0.51
CA ILE A 131 13.87 -5.28 0.96
C ILE A 131 13.36 -6.65 1.37
N GLU A 132 12.23 -7.08 0.80
CA GLU A 132 11.57 -8.34 1.13
C GLU A 132 12.39 -9.57 0.71
N LYS A 133 12.96 -9.57 -0.51
CA LYS A 133 13.66 -10.72 -1.06
C LYS A 133 15.13 -10.82 -0.67
N VAL A 134 15.83 -9.68 -0.61
CA VAL A 134 17.30 -9.66 -0.45
C VAL A 134 17.70 -9.28 0.97
N TYR A 135 17.10 -8.22 1.52
CA TYR A 135 17.58 -7.67 2.79
C TYR A 135 17.00 -8.37 4.02
N LEU A 136 15.75 -8.87 4.00
CA LEU A 136 15.15 -9.60 5.14
C LEU A 136 15.91 -10.87 5.55
N GLN A 137 16.67 -11.48 4.63
CA GLN A 137 17.49 -12.66 4.94
C GLN A 137 18.81 -12.29 5.66
N ASN A 138 19.28 -11.05 5.48
CA ASN A 138 20.61 -10.61 5.91
C ASN A 138 20.59 -9.70 7.14
N ILE A 139 19.42 -9.46 7.76
CA ILE A 139 19.32 -8.62 8.96
C ILE A 139 19.69 -9.43 10.21
N PRO A 140 20.80 -9.10 10.91
CA PRO A 140 21.26 -9.85 12.08
C PRO A 140 20.38 -9.61 13.33
N VAL A 141 19.66 -8.49 13.39
CA VAL A 141 18.84 -8.10 14.54
C VAL A 141 17.38 -8.52 14.35
N ARG A 142 16.93 -9.51 15.13
CA ARG A 142 15.56 -10.07 15.05
C ARG A 142 14.45 -9.02 15.23
N THR A 143 14.63 -8.09 16.16
CA THR A 143 13.63 -7.03 16.43
C THR A 143 13.44 -6.10 15.24
N VAL A 144 14.54 -5.71 14.58
CA VAL A 144 14.52 -4.85 13.38
C VAL A 144 13.88 -5.60 12.21
N LYS A 145 14.24 -6.87 12.02
CA LYS A 145 13.61 -7.74 11.03
C LYS A 145 12.08 -7.79 11.19
N LEU A 146 11.61 -8.06 12.40
CA LEU A 146 10.18 -8.17 12.70
C LEU A 146 9.44 -6.83 12.54
N LEU A 147 10.11 -5.71 12.84
CA LEU A 147 9.58 -4.37 12.62
C LEU A 147 9.42 -4.07 11.12
N ILE A 148 10.41 -4.41 10.29
CA ILE A 148 10.35 -4.23 8.83
C ILE A 148 9.29 -5.13 8.22
N GLU A 149 9.23 -6.41 8.61
CA GLU A 149 8.19 -7.37 8.18
C GLU A 149 6.78 -6.84 8.47
N ARG A 150 6.57 -6.18 9.62
CA ARG A 150 5.29 -5.57 9.97
C ARG A 150 4.96 -4.31 9.15
N ARG A 151 5.97 -3.55 8.71
CA ARG A 151 5.78 -2.27 8.01
C ARG A 151 5.62 -2.44 6.49
N LEU A 152 6.22 -3.46 5.88
CA LEU A 152 6.13 -3.70 4.43
C LEU A 152 4.68 -3.83 3.92
N PRO A 153 3.77 -4.58 4.57
CA PRO A 153 2.37 -4.66 4.14
C PRO A 153 1.63 -3.32 4.23
N VAL A 154 1.94 -2.53 5.26
CA VAL A 154 1.35 -1.18 5.43
C VAL A 154 1.75 -0.28 4.26
N LEU A 155 3.00 -0.39 3.82
CA LEU A 155 3.53 0.37 2.70
C LEU A 155 2.90 -0.05 1.36
N LYS A 156 2.77 -1.35 1.12
CA LYS A 156 2.06 -1.89 -0.06
C LYS A 156 0.61 -1.39 -0.10
N SER A 157 -0.10 -1.45 1.04
CA SER A 157 -1.47 -0.96 1.16
C SER A 157 -1.57 0.57 0.96
N HIS A 158 -0.58 1.33 1.42
CA HIS A 158 -0.54 2.78 1.19
C HIS A 158 -0.38 3.12 -0.31
N ILE A 159 0.53 2.42 -1.01
CA ILE A 159 0.72 2.57 -2.45
C ILE A 159 -0.57 2.20 -3.20
N GLU A 160 -1.16 1.05 -2.88
CA GLU A 160 -2.43 0.59 -3.45
C GLU A 160 -3.53 1.65 -3.30
N LYS A 161 -3.74 2.17 -2.07
CA LYS A 161 -4.76 3.20 -1.81
C LYS A 161 -4.53 4.47 -2.60
N LYS A 162 -3.29 4.95 -2.67
CA LYS A 162 -2.95 6.18 -3.40
C LYS A 162 -3.23 6.03 -4.89
N VAL A 163 -2.82 4.90 -5.48
CA VAL A 163 -3.07 4.54 -6.88
C VAL A 163 -4.57 4.40 -7.15
N CYS A 164 -5.33 3.74 -6.27
CA CYS A 164 -6.78 3.65 -6.38
C CYS A 164 -7.46 5.02 -6.31
N SER A 165 -6.97 5.96 -5.50
CA SER A 165 -7.50 7.33 -5.46
C SER A 165 -7.34 8.05 -6.80
N GLU A 166 -6.16 7.95 -7.43
CA GLU A 166 -5.92 8.53 -8.75
C GLU A 166 -6.82 7.93 -9.84
N VAL A 167 -7.06 6.61 -9.78
CA VAL A 167 -8.00 5.96 -10.70
C VAL A 167 -9.43 6.43 -10.46
N ASN A 168 -9.83 6.66 -9.22
CA ASN A 168 -11.17 7.20 -8.91
C ASN A 168 -11.35 8.61 -9.48
N GLU A 169 -10.36 9.48 -9.29
CA GLU A 169 -10.37 10.82 -9.88
C GLU A 169 -10.42 10.76 -11.41
N TRP A 170 -9.63 9.86 -12.01
CA TRP A 170 -9.67 9.60 -13.43
C TRP A 170 -11.03 9.08 -13.90
N LEU A 171 -11.67 8.16 -13.15
CA LEU A 171 -13.01 7.64 -13.46
C LEU A 171 -14.10 8.72 -13.44
N VAL A 172 -13.96 9.73 -12.57
CA VAL A 172 -14.86 10.89 -12.54
C VAL A 172 -14.60 11.77 -13.77
N HIS A 173 -13.34 12.09 -14.04
CA HIS A 173 -12.95 12.93 -15.17
C HIS A 173 -13.35 12.32 -16.53
N ILE A 174 -13.12 11.02 -16.72
CA ILE A 174 -13.46 10.34 -17.96
C ILE A 174 -14.97 10.24 -18.16
N ARG A 175 -15.74 10.09 -17.07
CA ARG A 175 -17.21 10.10 -17.14
C ARG A 175 -17.74 11.47 -17.55
N SER A 176 -17.15 12.57 -17.05
CA SER A 176 -17.54 13.92 -17.47
C SER A 176 -17.13 14.22 -18.92
N ALA A 177 -15.95 13.76 -19.33
CA ALA A 177 -15.44 13.97 -20.68
C ALA A 177 -16.11 13.09 -21.75
N ALA A 178 -16.76 11.98 -21.35
CA ALA A 178 -17.38 11.03 -22.27
C ALA A 178 -18.37 11.69 -23.24
N LYS A 179 -19.19 12.64 -22.77
CA LYS A 179 -20.12 13.37 -23.63
C LYS A 179 -19.38 14.09 -24.76
N ASP A 180 -18.36 14.88 -24.44
CA ASP A 180 -17.64 15.69 -25.41
C ASP A 180 -16.84 14.80 -26.37
N ILE A 181 -16.30 13.69 -25.86
CA ILE A 181 -15.61 12.68 -26.67
C ILE A 181 -16.55 12.11 -27.72
N GLY A 182 -17.71 11.62 -27.31
CA GLY A 182 -18.65 11.02 -28.26
C GLY A 182 -19.27 12.04 -29.21
N GLN A 183 -19.58 13.25 -28.75
CA GLN A 183 -20.09 14.32 -29.66
C GLN A 183 -19.07 14.70 -30.72
N THR A 184 -17.80 14.79 -30.34
CA THR A 184 -16.71 15.11 -31.28
C THR A 184 -16.51 13.98 -32.28
N ALA A 185 -16.51 12.72 -31.82
CA ALA A 185 -16.41 11.55 -32.70
C ALA A 185 -17.59 11.46 -33.69
N ILE A 186 -18.81 11.71 -33.23
CA ILE A 186 -20.01 11.75 -34.09
C ILE A 186 -19.92 12.92 -35.08
N GLY A 187 -19.44 14.09 -34.65
CA GLY A 187 -19.22 15.24 -35.54
C GLY A 187 -18.20 14.96 -36.64
N TYR A 188 -17.14 14.21 -36.33
CA TYR A 188 -16.18 13.73 -37.33
C TYR A 188 -16.82 12.74 -38.30
N ALA A 189 -17.62 11.79 -37.82
CA ALA A 189 -18.36 10.86 -38.68
C ALA A 189 -19.35 11.59 -39.61
N ALA A 190 -20.04 12.62 -39.11
CA ALA A 190 -20.92 13.47 -39.91
C ALA A 190 -20.15 14.21 -41.02
N SER A 191 -19.01 14.81 -40.66
CA SER A 191 -18.14 15.51 -41.62
C SER A 191 -17.56 14.55 -42.67
N ALA A 192 -17.19 13.33 -42.27
CA ALA A 192 -16.69 12.30 -43.17
C ALA A 192 -17.77 11.87 -44.18
N ARG A 193 -19.01 11.64 -43.71
CA ARG A 193 -20.15 11.33 -44.59
C ARG A 193 -20.41 12.45 -45.60
N GLN A 194 -20.33 13.71 -45.16
CA GLN A 194 -20.54 14.84 -46.08
C GLN A 194 -19.44 14.94 -47.15
N ARG A 195 -18.17 14.73 -46.79
CA ARG A 195 -17.07 14.68 -47.78
C ARG A 195 -17.28 13.54 -48.78
N GLU A 196 -17.73 12.37 -48.33
CA GLU A 196 -17.99 11.24 -49.21
C GLU A 196 -19.15 11.52 -50.16
N GLU A 197 -20.24 12.11 -49.67
CA GLU A 197 -21.39 12.51 -50.50
C GLU A 197 -21.00 13.58 -51.52
N ASP A 198 -20.17 14.56 -51.15
CA ASP A 198 -19.68 15.61 -52.05
C ASP A 198 -18.70 15.06 -53.09
N MET A 199 -17.80 14.15 -52.70
CA MET A 199 -16.95 13.43 -53.67
C MET A 199 -17.77 12.55 -54.61
N ALA A 200 -18.82 11.89 -54.13
CA ALA A 200 -19.71 11.09 -54.96
C ALA A 200 -20.51 11.96 -55.95
N ARG A 201 -20.93 13.16 -55.54
CA ARG A 201 -21.54 14.16 -56.43
C ARG A 201 -20.54 14.66 -57.47
N GLN A 202 -19.32 14.95 -57.06
CA GLN A 202 -18.25 15.40 -57.95
C GLN A 202 -17.91 14.33 -58.99
N ARG A 203 -17.77 13.05 -58.60
CA ARG A 203 -17.57 11.93 -59.53
C ARG A 203 -18.72 11.80 -60.53
N LYS A 204 -19.97 11.92 -60.07
CA LYS A 204 -21.14 11.88 -60.97
C LYS A 204 -21.17 13.07 -61.93
N ALA A 205 -20.75 14.25 -61.49
CA ALA A 205 -20.66 15.44 -62.33
C ALA A 205 -19.52 15.32 -63.35
N GLU A 206 -18.37 14.77 -62.94
CA GLU A 206 -17.23 14.46 -63.81
C GLU A 206 -17.59 13.39 -64.84
N GLU A 207 -18.27 12.30 -64.45
CA GLU A 207 -18.78 11.27 -65.38
C GLU A 207 -19.79 11.84 -66.40
N GLN A 208 -20.59 12.81 -65.99
CA GLN A 208 -21.52 13.52 -66.89
C GLN A 208 -20.80 14.53 -67.78
N SER A 209 -19.68 15.11 -67.32
CA SER A 209 -18.88 16.07 -68.09
C SER A 209 -17.80 15.41 -68.96
N SER A 210 -17.38 14.19 -68.65
CA SER A 210 -16.37 13.39 -69.36
C SER A 210 -16.92 12.68 -70.60
N LEU A 211 -18.21 12.85 -70.91
CA LEU A 211 -18.78 12.49 -72.22
C LEU A 211 -18.24 13.37 -73.38
N GLY A 212 -17.23 14.22 -73.14
CA GLY A 212 -16.73 15.19 -74.14
C GLY A 212 -15.22 15.42 -74.27
N LEU A 213 -14.32 14.88 -73.43
CA LEU A 213 -12.88 15.05 -73.67
C LEU A 213 -12.00 14.04 -72.93
N GLU A 214 -11.13 13.36 -73.68
CA GLU A 214 -10.10 12.44 -73.20
C GLU A 214 -9.00 13.16 -72.39
N ASP A 215 -8.56 12.45 -71.34
CA ASP A 215 -7.22 12.39 -70.77
C ASP A 215 -6.61 13.68 -70.20
N PHE A 216 -6.87 13.93 -68.91
CA PHE A 216 -5.86 14.53 -68.03
C PHE A 216 -5.85 13.82 -66.68
N THR A 217 -4.80 13.03 -66.48
CA THR A 217 -4.43 12.42 -65.20
C THR A 217 -3.99 13.52 -64.22
N TYR A 218 -4.94 14.10 -63.49
CA TYR A 218 -4.64 14.92 -62.32
C TYR A 218 -4.30 14.01 -61.14
N MET A 219 -3.03 14.00 -60.75
CA MET A 219 -2.60 13.51 -59.44
C MET A 219 -3.27 14.36 -58.36
N LEU A 220 -4.27 13.80 -57.70
CA LEU A 220 -4.76 14.30 -56.43
C LEU A 220 -3.71 13.93 -55.37
N ASP A 221 -3.06 14.96 -54.81
CA ASP A 221 -2.42 14.84 -53.50
C ASP A 221 -3.47 14.32 -52.54
N VAL A 222 -3.33 13.05 -52.16
CA VAL A 222 -4.03 12.49 -51.02
C VAL A 222 -3.43 13.20 -49.81
N GLU A 223 -4.06 14.30 -49.39
CA GLU A 223 -3.92 14.72 -48.01
C GLU A 223 -4.38 13.53 -47.16
N GLU A 224 -3.42 12.75 -46.68
CA GLU A 224 -3.62 11.78 -45.61
C GLU A 224 -4.22 12.57 -44.45
N ILE A 225 -5.55 12.52 -44.34
CA ILE A 225 -6.26 13.01 -43.17
C ILE A 225 -5.67 12.22 -42.00
N ASP A 226 -4.98 12.94 -41.13
CA ASP A 226 -4.40 12.45 -39.89
C ASP A 226 -5.49 11.74 -39.07
N GLU A 227 -5.64 10.43 -39.29
CA GLU A 227 -6.55 9.53 -38.56
C GLU A 227 -6.23 9.48 -37.05
N ASN A 228 -5.14 10.14 -36.62
CA ASN A 228 -4.65 10.17 -35.25
C ASN A 228 -5.06 11.39 -34.44
N SER A 229 -5.94 12.28 -34.93
CA SER A 229 -6.59 13.30 -34.09
C SER A 229 -7.71 12.71 -33.21
N VAL A 230 -7.65 11.43 -32.87
CA VAL A 230 -8.45 10.81 -31.80
C VAL A 230 -8.19 11.62 -30.53
N GLN A 231 -9.23 12.18 -29.94
CA GLN A 231 -9.17 12.89 -28.65
C GLN A 231 -8.26 12.15 -27.67
N LYS A 232 -7.07 12.70 -27.44
CA LYS A 232 -6.08 12.15 -26.51
C LYS A 232 -6.56 12.42 -25.08
N PHE A 233 -7.39 11.53 -24.55
CA PHE A 233 -7.58 11.45 -23.10
C PHE A 233 -6.48 10.57 -22.50
N ASP A 234 -5.94 11.00 -21.37
CA ASP A 234 -4.82 10.33 -20.73
C ASP A 234 -5.28 9.04 -20.03
N LEU A 235 -4.72 7.90 -20.45
CA LEU A 235 -4.93 6.58 -19.84
C LEU A 235 -3.80 6.20 -18.88
N THR A 236 -2.79 7.05 -18.73
CA THR A 236 -1.62 6.80 -17.88
C THR A 236 -2.00 6.44 -16.44
N PRO A 237 -2.95 7.13 -15.76
CA PRO A 237 -3.33 6.75 -14.40
C PRO A 237 -3.87 5.32 -14.32
N LEU A 238 -4.66 4.90 -15.30
CA LEU A 238 -5.25 3.57 -15.38
C LEU A 238 -4.20 2.49 -15.65
N TYR A 239 -3.33 2.69 -16.64
CA TYR A 239 -2.27 1.72 -16.96
C TYR A 239 -1.28 1.57 -15.82
N ARG A 240 -0.90 2.70 -15.20
CA ARG A 240 -0.02 2.71 -14.03
C ARG A 240 -0.65 1.91 -12.89
N ALA A 241 -1.94 2.11 -12.63
CA ALA A 241 -2.65 1.36 -11.62
C ALA A 241 -2.70 -0.13 -11.93
N TYR A 242 -3.07 -0.51 -13.15
CA TYR A 242 -3.12 -1.91 -13.54
C TYR A 242 -1.76 -2.60 -13.42
N HIS A 243 -0.69 -1.92 -13.85
CA HIS A 243 0.67 -2.43 -13.72
C HIS A 243 1.07 -2.61 -12.24
N ILE A 244 0.76 -1.65 -11.37
CA ILE A 244 1.04 -1.74 -9.94
C ILE A 244 0.29 -2.91 -9.28
N HIS A 245 -0.99 -3.10 -9.59
CA HIS A 245 -1.77 -4.23 -9.07
C HIS A 245 -1.25 -5.57 -9.60
N THR A 246 -0.68 -5.60 -10.81
CA THR A 246 0.05 -6.76 -11.35
C THR A 246 1.31 -7.05 -10.53
N CYS A 247 2.13 -6.03 -10.22
CA CYS A 247 3.31 -6.19 -9.37
C CYS A 247 2.97 -6.63 -7.93
N LEU A 248 1.81 -6.22 -7.41
CA LEU A 248 1.32 -6.62 -6.09
C LEU A 248 0.65 -8.01 -6.08
N GLY A 249 0.39 -8.62 -7.25
CA GLY A 249 -0.27 -9.92 -7.36
C GLY A 249 -1.78 -9.89 -7.12
N ILE A 250 -2.41 -8.72 -7.14
CA ILE A 250 -3.85 -8.50 -6.89
C ILE A 250 -4.59 -7.99 -8.14
N GLN A 251 -4.07 -8.30 -9.33
CA GLN A 251 -4.60 -7.80 -10.60
C GLN A 251 -6.08 -8.16 -10.83
N GLU A 252 -6.52 -9.35 -10.44
CA GLU A 252 -7.92 -9.79 -10.64
C GLU A 252 -8.91 -8.97 -9.84
N GLN A 253 -8.53 -8.55 -8.63
CA GLN A 253 -9.36 -7.68 -7.80
C GLN A 253 -9.52 -6.30 -8.46
N PHE A 254 -8.44 -5.77 -9.05
CA PHE A 254 -8.49 -4.49 -9.75
C PHE A 254 -9.31 -4.56 -11.05
N ARG A 255 -9.22 -5.66 -11.81
CA ARG A 255 -10.05 -5.89 -13.00
C ARG A 255 -11.54 -5.88 -12.65
N ASP A 256 -11.93 -6.66 -11.65
CA ASP A 256 -13.31 -6.73 -11.16
C ASP A 256 -13.78 -5.36 -10.64
N TYR A 257 -12.91 -4.65 -9.91
CA TYR A 257 -13.18 -3.28 -9.47
C TYR A 257 -13.43 -2.31 -10.64
N TYR A 258 -12.57 -2.31 -11.65
CA TYR A 258 -12.72 -1.45 -12.82
C TYR A 258 -14.02 -1.74 -13.56
N TYR A 259 -14.26 -3.01 -13.88
CA TYR A 259 -15.48 -3.46 -14.58
C TYR A 259 -16.75 -3.04 -13.82
N LYS A 260 -16.83 -3.34 -12.51
CA LYS A 260 -17.99 -2.98 -11.69
C LYS A 260 -18.23 -1.47 -11.66
N ASN A 261 -17.19 -0.66 -11.52
CA ASN A 261 -17.34 0.80 -11.50
C ASN A 261 -17.84 1.33 -12.84
N ARG A 262 -17.21 0.92 -13.96
CA ARG A 262 -17.62 1.35 -15.30
C ARG A 262 -19.04 0.89 -15.63
N PHE A 263 -19.41 -0.34 -15.27
CA PHE A 263 -20.76 -0.85 -15.47
C PHE A 263 -21.83 -0.09 -14.65
N LEU A 264 -21.50 0.31 -13.42
CA LEU A 264 -22.38 1.17 -12.61
C LEU A 264 -22.54 2.56 -13.22
N GLN A 265 -21.44 3.15 -13.71
CA GLN A 265 -21.48 4.44 -14.44
C GLN A 265 -22.39 4.33 -15.67
N LEU A 266 -22.19 3.30 -16.50
CA LEU A 266 -23.02 3.03 -17.68
C LEU A 266 -24.51 2.94 -17.32
N LYS A 267 -24.87 2.11 -16.33
CA LYS A 267 -26.28 1.95 -15.90
C LYS A 267 -26.90 3.26 -15.41
N SER A 268 -26.11 4.07 -14.71
CA SER A 268 -26.54 5.38 -14.22
C SER A 268 -26.70 6.38 -15.36
N ASP A 269 -25.79 6.39 -16.33
CA ASP A 269 -25.76 7.35 -17.42
C ASP A 269 -26.78 7.03 -18.52
N LEU A 270 -27.21 5.77 -18.62
CA LEU A 270 -28.30 5.34 -19.51
C LEU A 270 -29.70 5.77 -19.03
N GLN A 271 -29.83 6.35 -17.84
CA GLN A 271 -31.11 6.89 -17.37
C GLN A 271 -31.32 8.29 -17.92
N ILE A 272 -32.34 8.47 -18.76
CA ILE A 272 -32.75 9.81 -19.21
C ILE A 272 -33.52 10.50 -18.08
N SER A 273 -33.05 11.68 -17.69
CA SER A 273 -33.82 12.59 -16.82
C SER A 273 -35.03 13.12 -17.58
N SER A 274 -36.24 12.92 -17.05
CA SER A 274 -37.49 13.42 -17.64
C SER A 274 -37.66 14.94 -17.58
N ALA A 275 -36.64 15.66 -17.08
CA ALA A 275 -36.70 17.10 -16.83
C ALA A 275 -36.52 17.96 -18.09
N GLN A 276 -35.93 17.43 -19.17
CA GLN A 276 -35.70 18.15 -20.42
C GLN A 276 -36.39 17.46 -21.60
N PRO A 277 -36.88 18.22 -22.61
CA PRO A 277 -37.39 17.63 -23.84
C PRO A 277 -36.34 16.73 -24.49
N PHE A 278 -36.74 15.52 -24.90
CA PHE A 278 -35.83 14.55 -25.51
C PHE A 278 -35.12 15.09 -26.76
N LEU A 279 -35.82 15.94 -27.53
CA LEU A 279 -35.27 16.56 -28.74
C LEU A 279 -34.05 17.44 -28.45
N GLU A 280 -33.95 18.07 -27.29
CA GLU A 280 -32.79 18.90 -26.92
C GLU A 280 -31.67 18.07 -26.27
N SER A 281 -32.03 16.96 -25.62
CA SER A 281 -31.09 16.11 -24.88
C SER A 281 -30.53 14.92 -25.66
N HIS A 282 -31.15 14.48 -26.77
CA HIS A 282 -30.77 13.26 -27.49
C HIS A 282 -29.31 13.25 -27.94
N GLN A 283 -28.78 14.38 -28.42
CA GLN A 283 -27.38 14.48 -28.85
C GLN A 283 -26.41 14.30 -27.69
N THR A 284 -26.78 14.82 -26.52
CA THR A 284 -25.96 14.71 -25.31
C THR A 284 -26.00 13.29 -24.75
N PHE A 285 -27.17 12.66 -24.76
CA PHE A 285 -27.38 11.27 -24.35
C PHE A 285 -26.60 10.29 -25.23
N LEU A 286 -26.80 10.34 -26.55
CA LEU A 286 -26.11 9.45 -27.49
C LEU A 286 -24.61 9.78 -27.58
N GLY A 287 -24.22 11.05 -27.44
CA GLY A 287 -22.82 11.44 -27.32
C GLY A 287 -22.16 10.83 -26.08
N HIS A 288 -22.83 10.84 -24.93
CA HIS A 288 -22.31 10.21 -23.71
C HIS A 288 -22.11 8.70 -23.87
N VAL A 289 -23.11 8.00 -24.44
CA VAL A 289 -23.01 6.56 -24.73
C VAL A 289 -21.88 6.27 -25.73
N ALA A 290 -21.74 7.06 -26.79
CA ALA A 290 -20.65 6.88 -27.76
C ALA A 290 -19.28 7.07 -27.11
N GLY A 291 -19.10 8.12 -26.32
CA GLY A 291 -17.83 8.36 -25.64
C GLY A 291 -17.49 7.29 -24.61
N TYR A 292 -18.48 6.73 -23.91
CA TYR A 292 -18.25 5.58 -23.02
C TYR A 292 -17.61 4.42 -23.78
N PHE A 293 -18.19 3.99 -24.91
CA PHE A 293 -17.67 2.85 -25.67
C PHE A 293 -16.38 3.15 -26.44
N ILE A 294 -16.14 4.39 -26.85
CA ILE A 294 -14.85 4.79 -27.43
C ILE A 294 -13.73 4.66 -26.39
N VAL A 295 -14.00 5.08 -25.15
CA VAL A 295 -13.06 4.92 -24.03
C VAL A 295 -12.82 3.44 -23.75
N GLU A 296 -13.88 2.64 -23.63
CA GLU A 296 -13.74 1.20 -23.35
C GLU A 296 -13.04 0.44 -24.48
N ASP A 297 -13.31 0.75 -25.75
CA ASP A 297 -12.59 0.15 -26.88
C ASP A 297 -11.10 0.46 -26.80
N ARG A 298 -10.75 1.72 -26.50
CA ARG A 298 -9.34 2.11 -26.34
C ARG A 298 -8.71 1.33 -25.19
N VAL A 299 -9.34 1.27 -24.02
CA VAL A 299 -8.86 0.52 -22.86
C VAL A 299 -8.73 -0.97 -23.20
N PHE A 300 -9.73 -1.58 -23.82
CA PHE A 300 -9.73 -2.98 -24.22
C PHE A 300 -8.54 -3.32 -25.13
N ARG A 301 -8.24 -2.48 -26.12
CA ARG A 301 -7.13 -2.70 -27.07
C ARG A 301 -5.75 -2.51 -26.46
N THR A 302 -5.62 -1.66 -25.44
CA THR A 302 -4.32 -1.16 -24.98
C THR A 302 -3.93 -1.56 -23.57
N ALA A 303 -4.89 -1.85 -22.69
CA ALA A 303 -4.66 -2.10 -21.27
C ALA A 303 -4.26 -3.56 -20.96
N GLY A 304 -3.71 -4.29 -21.93
CA GLY A 304 -3.10 -5.61 -21.70
C GLY A 304 -4.05 -6.65 -21.09
N GLY A 305 -5.36 -6.54 -21.37
CA GLY A 305 -6.36 -7.48 -20.90
C GLY A 305 -7.17 -7.02 -19.70
N LEU A 306 -7.07 -5.77 -19.22
CA LEU A 306 -7.87 -5.24 -18.09
C LEU A 306 -9.38 -5.57 -18.17
N LEU A 307 -9.96 -5.49 -19.37
CA LEU A 307 -11.33 -5.92 -19.67
C LEU A 307 -11.31 -7.21 -20.48
N SER A 308 -12.19 -8.15 -20.15
CA SER A 308 -12.44 -9.32 -20.98
C SER A 308 -13.41 -9.01 -22.13
N PRO A 309 -13.36 -9.76 -23.24
CA PRO A 309 -14.29 -9.58 -24.35
C PRO A 309 -15.75 -9.77 -23.91
N THR A 310 -16.01 -10.74 -23.02
CA THR A 310 -17.33 -11.06 -22.47
C THR A 310 -17.90 -9.94 -21.60
N GLU A 311 -17.06 -9.28 -20.80
CA GLU A 311 -17.47 -8.12 -20.01
C GLU A 311 -17.85 -6.95 -20.91
N LEU A 312 -17.05 -6.68 -21.94
CA LEU A 312 -17.33 -5.61 -22.90
C LEU A 312 -18.62 -5.86 -23.68
N GLU A 313 -18.84 -7.10 -24.13
CA GLU A 313 -20.07 -7.52 -24.81
C GLU A 313 -21.29 -7.36 -23.89
N THR A 314 -21.20 -7.77 -22.63
CA THR A 314 -22.29 -7.60 -21.64
C THR A 314 -22.65 -6.13 -21.43
N MET A 315 -21.64 -5.25 -21.34
CA MET A 315 -21.86 -3.80 -21.25
C MET A 315 -22.54 -3.26 -22.50
N TRP A 316 -22.09 -3.70 -23.68
CA TRP A 316 -22.65 -3.30 -24.97
C TRP A 316 -24.11 -3.73 -25.13
N GLU A 317 -24.43 -5.00 -24.89
CA GLU A 317 -25.80 -5.52 -24.96
C GLU A 317 -26.75 -4.79 -24.02
N THR A 318 -26.30 -4.52 -22.79
CA THR A 318 -27.09 -3.76 -21.81
C THR A 318 -27.37 -2.33 -22.31
N ALA A 319 -26.37 -1.66 -22.88
CA ALA A 319 -26.54 -0.32 -23.42
C ALA A 319 -27.45 -0.31 -24.64
N VAL A 320 -27.27 -1.23 -25.57
CA VAL A 320 -28.11 -1.39 -26.76
C VAL A 320 -29.56 -1.61 -26.39
N ALA A 321 -29.84 -2.54 -25.48
CA ALA A 321 -31.20 -2.82 -25.02
C ALA A 321 -31.86 -1.56 -24.42
N LYS A 322 -31.11 -0.81 -23.61
CA LYS A 322 -31.64 0.39 -22.95
C LYS A 322 -31.82 1.56 -23.91
N VAL A 323 -30.88 1.82 -24.80
CA VAL A 323 -30.99 2.86 -25.84
C VAL A 323 -32.15 2.55 -26.78
N THR A 324 -32.32 1.29 -27.18
CA THR A 324 -33.45 0.86 -28.03
C THR A 324 -34.79 1.09 -27.33
N GLN A 325 -34.89 0.69 -26.05
CA GLN A 325 -36.08 0.93 -25.24
C GLN A 325 -36.42 2.43 -25.18
N VAL A 326 -35.43 3.25 -24.83
CA VAL A 326 -35.61 4.70 -24.67
C VAL A 326 -36.00 5.37 -25.98
N LEU A 327 -35.31 5.07 -27.08
CA LEU A 327 -35.64 5.60 -28.40
C LEU A 327 -37.05 5.17 -28.84
N GLY A 328 -37.41 3.90 -28.63
CA GLY A 328 -38.75 3.39 -28.93
C GLY A 328 -39.85 4.12 -28.17
N GLU A 329 -39.68 4.30 -26.85
CA GLU A 329 -40.62 5.06 -26.02
C GLU A 329 -40.75 6.52 -26.49
N GLN A 330 -39.63 7.20 -26.76
CA GLN A 330 -39.67 8.59 -27.19
C GLN A 330 -40.27 8.77 -28.59
N PHE A 331 -40.02 7.84 -29.52
CA PHE A 331 -40.59 7.91 -30.87
C PHE A 331 -42.12 7.76 -30.90
N LEU A 332 -42.72 7.06 -29.93
CA LEU A 332 -44.18 6.99 -29.80
C LEU A 332 -44.82 8.33 -29.41
N HIS A 333 -44.06 9.21 -28.75
CA HIS A 333 -44.53 10.52 -28.28
C HIS A 333 -44.17 11.67 -29.25
N MET A 334 -43.56 11.37 -30.40
CA MET A 334 -43.12 12.38 -31.36
C MET A 334 -44.16 12.55 -32.49
N ASP A 335 -44.91 13.64 -32.43
CA ASP A 335 -46.00 13.90 -33.39
C ASP A 335 -45.52 14.51 -34.73
N ALA A 336 -44.30 15.08 -34.77
CA ALA A 336 -43.77 15.77 -35.95
C ALA A 336 -42.74 14.93 -36.72
N ALA A 337 -42.99 14.70 -38.00
CA ALA A 337 -42.09 13.96 -38.90
C ALA A 337 -40.68 14.59 -39.02
N SER A 338 -40.58 15.91 -38.88
CA SER A 338 -39.29 16.63 -38.88
C SER A 338 -38.43 16.28 -37.66
N HIS A 339 -39.02 16.25 -36.46
CA HIS A 339 -38.31 15.88 -35.24
C HIS A 339 -37.85 14.42 -35.29
N PHE A 340 -38.70 13.53 -35.83
CA PHE A 340 -38.33 12.12 -36.03
C PHE A 340 -37.13 11.98 -36.96
N LEU A 341 -37.13 12.67 -38.10
CA LEU A 341 -36.02 12.61 -39.07
C LEU A 341 -34.71 13.13 -38.47
N LEU A 342 -34.76 14.21 -37.68
CA LEU A 342 -33.58 14.78 -37.03
C LEU A 342 -32.94 13.78 -36.06
N VAL A 343 -33.73 13.19 -35.15
CA VAL A 343 -33.24 12.20 -34.19
C VAL A 343 -32.75 10.95 -34.92
N LYS A 344 -33.47 10.50 -35.95
CA LYS A 344 -33.07 9.34 -36.76
C LYS A 344 -31.72 9.56 -37.46
N ASP A 345 -31.51 10.73 -38.08
CA ASP A 345 -30.23 11.04 -38.72
C ASP A 345 -29.09 11.00 -37.70
N TYR A 346 -29.29 11.62 -36.52
CA TYR A 346 -28.28 11.55 -35.45
C TYR A 346 -28.03 10.12 -34.94
N VAL A 347 -29.08 9.28 -34.82
CA VAL A 347 -28.93 7.85 -34.45
C VAL A 347 -28.17 7.06 -35.53
N THR A 348 -28.34 7.40 -36.81
CA THR A 348 -27.57 6.76 -37.89
C THR A 348 -26.10 7.16 -37.85
N LEU A 349 -25.80 8.43 -37.56
CA LEU A 349 -24.43 8.93 -37.36
C LEU A 349 -23.77 8.30 -36.12
N PHE A 350 -24.51 8.18 -35.02
CA PHE A 350 -24.09 7.45 -33.82
C PHE A 350 -23.71 6.00 -34.15
N GLY A 351 -24.57 5.29 -34.90
CA GLY A 351 -24.31 3.94 -35.34
C GLY A 351 -23.09 3.81 -36.24
N ALA A 352 -22.92 4.73 -37.20
CA ALA A 352 -21.77 4.77 -38.09
C ALA A 352 -20.46 5.01 -37.32
N THR A 353 -20.50 5.90 -36.32
CA THR A 353 -19.36 6.18 -35.43
C THR A 353 -18.93 4.93 -34.69
N LEU A 354 -19.86 4.26 -34.00
CA LEU A 354 -19.54 3.06 -33.21
C LEU A 354 -19.09 1.86 -34.05
N ARG A 355 -19.53 1.79 -35.31
CA ARG A 355 -19.07 0.78 -36.27
C ARG A 355 -17.57 0.89 -36.56
N GLN A 356 -17.01 2.10 -36.55
CA GLN A 356 -15.56 2.30 -36.72
C GLN A 356 -14.75 1.69 -35.56
N TYR A 357 -15.35 1.59 -34.38
CA TYR A 357 -14.76 0.98 -33.18
C TYR A 357 -15.09 -0.52 -33.04
N GLY A 358 -15.76 -1.12 -34.02
CA GLY A 358 -16.06 -2.56 -34.06
C GLY A 358 -17.37 -2.98 -33.39
N TYR A 359 -18.22 -2.03 -33.00
CA TYR A 359 -19.54 -2.34 -32.42
C TYR A 359 -20.60 -2.48 -33.51
N ASN A 360 -21.37 -3.57 -33.48
CA ASN A 360 -22.44 -3.80 -34.45
C ASN A 360 -23.74 -3.10 -34.01
N TRP A 361 -24.10 -2.02 -34.71
CA TRP A 361 -25.33 -1.26 -34.50
C TRP A 361 -26.47 -1.64 -35.48
N ALA A 362 -26.21 -2.48 -36.48
CA ALA A 362 -27.18 -2.78 -37.54
C ALA A 362 -28.54 -3.32 -37.02
N PRO A 363 -28.59 -4.26 -36.04
CA PRO A 363 -29.85 -4.80 -35.53
C PRO A 363 -30.75 -3.73 -34.86
N VAL A 364 -30.15 -2.71 -34.26
CA VAL A 364 -30.90 -1.61 -33.62
C VAL A 364 -31.49 -0.67 -34.66
N LEU A 365 -30.75 -0.44 -35.75
CA LEU A 365 -31.23 0.39 -36.85
C LEU A 365 -32.45 -0.26 -37.54
N GLU A 366 -32.44 -1.59 -37.67
CA GLU A 366 -33.55 -2.37 -38.24
C GLU A 366 -34.80 -2.34 -37.34
N THR A 367 -34.64 -2.51 -36.03
CA THR A 367 -35.76 -2.44 -35.08
C THR A 367 -36.39 -1.04 -35.06
N LEU A 368 -35.58 0.02 -35.07
CA LEU A 368 -36.07 1.40 -35.15
C LEU A 368 -36.78 1.73 -36.46
N ASN A 369 -36.32 1.18 -37.59
CA ASN A 369 -37.00 1.33 -38.87
C ASN A 369 -38.37 0.63 -38.86
N SER A 370 -38.47 -0.53 -38.20
CA SER A 370 -39.70 -1.32 -38.09
C SER A 370 -40.74 -0.63 -37.18
N SER A 371 -40.31 0.04 -36.11
CA SER A 371 -41.20 0.80 -35.21
C SER A 371 -41.95 1.94 -35.94
N ARG A 372 -41.38 2.51 -37.01
CA ARG A 372 -42.04 3.56 -37.81
C ARG A 372 -43.11 3.01 -38.75
N GLU A 373 -42.87 1.84 -39.35
CA GLU A 373 -43.86 1.19 -40.22
C GLU A 373 -45.12 0.81 -39.43
N ILE A 374 -44.95 0.39 -38.19
CA ILE A 374 -46.06 0.07 -37.27
C ILE A 374 -46.82 1.35 -36.85
N SER A 375 -46.10 2.43 -36.53
CA SER A 375 -46.71 3.72 -36.14
C SER A 375 -47.52 4.35 -37.28
N TRP A 376 -47.04 4.30 -38.53
CA TRP A 376 -47.80 4.75 -39.71
C TRP A 376 -48.99 3.83 -40.01
N ALA A 377 -48.82 2.50 -39.95
CA ALA A 377 -49.92 1.56 -40.16
C ALA A 377 -51.05 1.70 -39.12
N ALA A 378 -50.71 2.11 -37.90
CA ALA A 378 -51.70 2.42 -36.85
C ALA A 378 -52.39 3.77 -37.07
N ALA A 379 -51.67 4.78 -37.57
CA ALA A 379 -52.21 6.12 -37.86
C ALA A 379 -53.08 6.17 -39.14
N THR A 380 -52.87 5.27 -40.11
CA THR A 380 -53.65 5.21 -41.35
C THR A 380 -54.86 4.26 -41.28
N ASN A 381 -55.05 3.53 -40.17
CA ASN A 381 -56.17 2.60 -39.97
C ASN A 381 -57.32 3.18 -39.12
N HIS A 382 -57.36 4.51 -38.94
CA HIS A 382 -58.46 5.22 -38.28
C HIS A 382 -59.13 6.24 -39.19
#